data_AF-A0A1B8P668-F1
#
_entry.id   AF-A0A1B8P668-F1
#
_cell.length_a   1.000
_cell.length_b   1.000
_cell.length_c   1.000
_cell.angle_alpha   90.00
_cell.angle_beta   90.00
_cell.angle_gamma   90.00
#
_symmetry.space_group_name_H-M   'P 1'
#
loop_
_entity.id
_entity.type
_entity.pdbx_description
1 polymer ?
#
loop_
_entity_poly.entity_id
_entity_poly.type
_entity_poly.pdbx_seq_one_letter_code
_entity_poly.pdbx_strand_id
1 'polypeptide(L)'
;MDDYRELRQEFREEVARRWNLDEFYDQVVDSQRRRKLIARSLMKGKVTTWDHQPQFDASTQYMRNTIDLDDLEARSRFPTPDTAPA
;
A
#
# COMPACT_ATOMS: atom_id res chain seq x y z
N MET A 1 -28.48 25.65 -25.53
CA MET A 1 -27.67 24.46 -25.90
C MET A 1 -26.18 24.81 -26.12
N ASP A 2 -25.80 26.09 -26.21
CA ASP A 2 -24.39 26.50 -26.32
C ASP A 2 -23.70 26.89 -24.99
N ASP A 3 -24.45 27.10 -23.90
CA ASP A 3 -23.91 27.55 -22.59
C ASP A 3 -22.79 26.68 -22.00
N TYR A 4 -22.72 25.40 -22.36
CA TYR A 4 -21.69 24.48 -21.85
C TYR A 4 -20.59 24.17 -22.87
N ARG A 5 -20.67 24.73 -24.08
CA ARG A 5 -19.68 24.45 -25.13
C ARG A 5 -18.34 25.09 -24.77
N GLU A 6 -18.35 26.33 -24.31
CA GLU A 6 -17.14 27.08 -23.92
C GLU A 6 -16.50 26.48 -22.68
N LEU A 7 -17.29 26.25 -21.62
CA LEU A 7 -16.80 25.61 -20.39
C LEU A 7 -16.15 24.24 -20.65
N ARG A 8 -16.72 23.42 -21.56
CA ARG A 8 -16.11 22.15 -21.97
C ARG A 8 -14.79 22.32 -22.71
N GLN A 9 -14.66 23.38 -23.49
CA GLN A 9 -13.43 23.67 -24.24
C GLN A 9 -12.32 24.14 -23.28
N GLU A 10 -12.64 25.00 -22.32
CA GLU A 10 -11.71 25.43 -21.27
C GLU A 10 -11.12 24.24 -20.50
N PHE A 11 -11.96 23.28 -20.10
CA PHE A 11 -11.49 22.07 -19.44
C PHE A 11 -10.61 21.20 -20.33
N ARG A 12 -10.91 21.10 -21.64
CA ARG A 12 -10.05 20.36 -22.58
C ARG A 12 -8.68 21.00 -22.71
N GLU A 13 -8.63 22.34 -22.73
CA GLU A 13 -7.37 23.10 -22.81
C GLU A 13 -6.57 23.02 -21.51
N GLU A 14 -7.23 23.03 -20.36
CA GLU A 14 -6.58 22.78 -19.07
C GLU A 14 -5.93 21.40 -19.02
N VAL A 15 -6.63 20.36 -19.50
CA VAL A 15 -6.09 19.00 -19.59
C VAL A 15 -4.91 18.95 -20.55
N ALA A 16 -5.04 19.51 -21.76
CA ALA A 16 -3.97 19.50 -22.76
C ALA A 16 -2.71 20.29 -22.31
N ARG A 17 -2.87 21.31 -21.46
CA ARG A 17 -1.74 22.05 -20.86
C ARG A 17 -0.98 21.25 -19.82
N ARG A 18 -1.67 20.38 -19.07
CA ARG A 18 -1.05 19.60 -17.98
C ARG A 18 -0.54 18.24 -18.43
N TRP A 19 -1.17 17.65 -19.44
CA TRP A 19 -0.89 16.28 -19.84
C TRP A 19 -0.77 16.14 -21.35
N ASN A 20 0.31 15.50 -21.77
CA ASN A 20 0.42 14.92 -23.10
C ASN A 20 -0.30 13.57 -23.12
N LEU A 21 -1.55 13.55 -23.61
CA LEU A 21 -2.40 12.36 -23.56
C LEU A 21 -1.90 11.24 -24.50
N ASP A 22 -1.30 11.59 -25.63
CA ASP A 22 -0.76 10.60 -26.57
C ASP A 22 0.46 9.90 -25.97
N GLU A 23 1.37 10.68 -25.39
CA GLU A 23 2.53 10.12 -24.68
C GLU A 23 2.11 9.26 -23.48
N PHE A 24 1.12 9.73 -22.69
CA PHE A 24 0.59 8.95 -21.58
C PHE A 24 -0.03 7.63 -22.04
N TYR A 25 -0.78 7.66 -23.14
CA TYR A 25 -1.35 6.46 -23.73
C TYR A 25 -0.26 5.44 -24.10
N ASP A 26 0.80 5.87 -24.78
CA ASP A 26 1.91 5.00 -25.18
C ASP A 26 2.63 4.40 -23.96
N GLN A 27 2.92 5.22 -22.94
CA GLN A 27 3.53 4.75 -21.68
C GLN A 27 2.67 3.68 -20.98
N VAL A 28 1.35 3.86 -20.96
CA VAL A 28 0.41 2.88 -20.39
C VAL A 28 0.42 1.59 -21.20
N VAL A 29 0.34 1.67 -22.53
CA VAL A 29 0.35 0.50 -23.42
C VAL A 29 1.65 -0.29 -23.25
N ASP A 30 2.79 0.39 -23.17
CA ASP A 30 4.08 -0.26 -22.98
C ASP A 30 4.21 -0.92 -21.60
N SER A 31 3.72 -0.26 -20.56
CA SER A 31 3.62 -0.85 -19.21
C SER A 31 2.75 -2.11 -19.20
N GLN A 32 1.62 -2.10 -19.92
CA GLN A 32 0.75 -3.27 -20.06
C GLN A 32 1.44 -4.41 -20.82
N ARG A 33 2.10 -4.12 -21.95
CA ARG A 33 2.83 -5.11 -22.75
C ARG A 33 3.93 -5.80 -21.94
N ARG A 34 4.73 -5.01 -21.21
CA ARG A 34 5.80 -5.51 -20.33
C ARG A 34 5.25 -6.42 -19.24
N ARG A 35 4.20 -6.00 -18.54
CA ARG A 35 3.58 -6.80 -17.47
C ARG A 35 2.96 -8.09 -18.00
N LYS A 36 2.27 -8.07 -19.15
CA LYS A 36 1.72 -9.28 -19.77
C LYS A 36 2.81 -10.29 -20.15
N LEU A 37 3.96 -9.82 -20.64
CA LEU A 37 5.10 -10.68 -20.92
C LEU A 37 5.63 -11.33 -19.62
N ILE A 38 5.94 -10.51 -18.62
CA ILE A 38 6.52 -10.97 -17.35
C ILE A 38 5.56 -11.92 -16.62
N ALA A 39 4.27 -11.59 -16.54
CA ALA A 39 3.28 -12.43 -15.87
C ALA A 39 3.18 -13.83 -16.50
N ARG A 40 3.15 -13.92 -17.84
CA ARG A 40 3.16 -15.22 -18.53
C ARG A 40 4.42 -16.04 -18.26
N SER A 41 5.56 -15.38 -18.04
CA SER A 41 6.81 -16.07 -17.68
C SER A 41 6.83 -16.51 -16.22
N LEU A 42 6.38 -15.67 -15.28
CA LEU A 42 6.35 -15.98 -13.84
C LEU A 42 5.35 -17.08 -13.47
N MET A 43 4.34 -17.31 -14.31
CA MET A 43 3.38 -18.41 -14.14
C MET A 43 3.88 -19.77 -14.62
N LYS A 44 5.10 -19.87 -15.17
CA LYS A 44 5.69 -21.14 -15.60
C LYS A 44 6.58 -21.73 -14.50
N GLY A 45 6.40 -23.00 -14.19
CA GLY A 45 7.20 -23.70 -13.18
C GLY A 45 6.76 -23.37 -11.76
N LYS A 46 7.72 -23.18 -10.84
CA LYS A 46 7.42 -22.82 -9.45
C LYS A 46 7.05 -21.34 -9.37
N VAL A 47 5.79 -21.07 -9.01
CA VAL A 47 5.29 -19.72 -8.78
C VAL A 47 5.80 -19.20 -7.43
N THR A 48 6.40 -18.02 -7.43
CA THR A 48 6.78 -17.30 -6.21
C THR A 48 5.73 -16.24 -5.92
N THR A 49 5.08 -16.32 -4.76
CA THR A 49 4.07 -15.34 -4.33
C THR A 49 4.73 -14.02 -3.91
N TRP A 50 4.01 -12.91 -4.10
CA TRP A 50 4.45 -11.57 -3.66
C TRP A 50 3.64 -11.08 -2.45
N ASP A 51 2.75 -11.91 -1.93
CA ASP A 51 1.96 -11.60 -0.75
C ASP A 51 2.88 -11.34 0.44
N HIS A 52 2.67 -10.22 1.11
CA HIS A 52 3.38 -9.92 2.33
C HIS A 52 2.97 -10.92 3.41
N GLN A 53 3.92 -11.73 3.87
CA GLN A 53 3.73 -12.60 5.01
C GLN A 53 4.39 -11.95 6.23
N PRO A 54 3.63 -11.29 7.13
CA PRO A 54 4.20 -10.80 8.37
C PRO A 54 4.67 -11.99 9.18
N GLN A 55 5.91 -11.90 9.66
CA GLN A 55 6.48 -12.90 10.55
C GLN A 55 6.58 -12.30 11.94
N PHE A 56 6.03 -13.06 12.87
CA PHE A 56 6.03 -12.75 14.28
C PHE A 56 6.75 -13.88 14.97
N ASP A 57 7.82 -13.55 15.68
CA ASP A 57 8.49 -14.55 16.50
C ASP A 57 7.61 -14.87 17.71
N ALA A 58 6.79 -15.91 17.57
CA ALA A 58 5.91 -16.36 18.63
C ALA A 58 6.69 -16.70 19.91
N SER A 59 7.98 -17.05 19.84
CA SER A 59 8.77 -17.39 21.03
C SER A 59 9.00 -16.19 21.96
N THR A 60 8.89 -14.96 21.45
CA THR A 60 9.11 -13.72 22.22
C THR A 60 7.82 -12.96 22.52
N GLN A 61 6.67 -13.44 22.03
CA GLN A 61 5.38 -12.79 22.26
C GLN A 61 4.70 -13.23 23.55
N TYR A 62 3.96 -12.29 24.16
CA TYR A 62 3.20 -12.49 25.41
C TYR A 62 4.10 -12.97 26.56
N MET A 63 3.50 -13.60 27.58
CA MET A 63 4.26 -14.07 28.73
C MET A 63 5.21 -15.20 28.34
N ARG A 64 6.48 -15.00 28.68
CA ARG A 64 7.57 -15.97 28.51
C ARG A 64 8.38 -15.98 29.80
N ASN A 65 8.87 -17.15 30.19
CA ASN A 65 9.64 -17.31 31.42
C ASN A 65 10.99 -16.56 31.41
N THR A 66 11.37 -15.98 30.27
CA THR A 66 12.55 -15.13 30.10
C THR A 66 12.26 -13.64 30.32
N ILE A 67 11.02 -13.26 30.58
CA ILE A 67 10.58 -11.86 30.77
C ILE A 67 9.98 -11.74 32.17
N ASP A 68 10.33 -10.66 32.88
CA ASP A 68 9.71 -10.32 34.15
C ASP A 68 8.21 -9.98 33.95
N LEU A 69 7.36 -10.52 34.82
CA LEU A 69 5.90 -10.42 34.65
C LEU A 69 5.41 -8.98 34.86
N ASP A 70 5.93 -8.29 35.88
CA ASP A 70 5.49 -6.94 36.22
C ASP A 70 5.86 -5.96 35.10
N ASP A 71 7.07 -6.11 34.54
CA ASP A 71 7.55 -5.32 33.40
C ASP A 71 6.76 -5.60 32.10
N LEU A 72 6.34 -6.84 31.87
CA LEU A 72 5.52 -7.19 30.70
C LEU A 72 4.13 -6.58 30.81
N GLU A 73 3.49 -6.70 31.98
CA GLU A 73 2.15 -6.18 32.24
C GLU A 73 2.11 -4.66 32.11
N ALA A 74 3.12 -3.96 32.68
CA ALA A 74 3.24 -2.51 32.57
C ALA A 74 3.38 -2.04 31.11
N ARG A 75 4.21 -2.70 30.31
CA ARG A 75 4.44 -2.34 28.89
C ARG A 75 3.29 -2.71 27.96
N SER A 76 2.52 -3.75 28.29
CA SER A 76 1.43 -4.24 27.45
C SER A 76 0.09 -3.53 27.72
N ARG A 77 0.00 -2.77 28.81
CA ARG A 77 -1.23 -2.09 29.23
C ARG A 77 -1.28 -0.65 28.72
N PHE A 78 -2.35 -0.32 28.01
CA PHE A 78 -2.65 1.05 27.57
C PHE A 78 -4.15 1.36 27.71
N PRO A 79 -4.55 2.50 28.29
CA PRO A 79 -3.70 3.51 28.93
C PRO A 79 -3.09 2.99 30.25
N THR A 80 -1.94 3.56 30.63
CA THR A 80 -1.28 3.22 31.90
C THR A 80 -2.22 3.59 33.07
N PRO A 81 -2.47 2.67 34.02
CA PRO A 81 -3.32 2.98 35.17
C PRO A 81 -2.71 4.07 36.04
N ASP A 82 -3.53 5.01 36.50
CA ASP A 82 -3.12 6.08 37.42
C ASP A 82 -3.01 5.53 38.84
N THR A 83 -1.88 4.89 39.15
CA THR A 83 -1.58 4.44 40.51
C THR A 83 -0.95 5.60 41.28
N ALA A 84 -1.76 6.38 41.99
CA ALA A 84 -1.28 7.25 43.07
C ALA A 84 -0.74 6.36 44.22
N PRO A 85 0.48 6.61 44.75
CA PRO A 85 0.98 5.83 45.88
C PRO A 85 0.18 6.14 47.15
N ALA A 86 -0.23 5.08 47.86
CA ALA A 86 -0.83 5.14 49.20
C ALA A 86 0.22 5.36 50.29
#